data_AF-B9L0F4-F1
#
_entry.id   AF-B9L0F4-F1
#
_cell.length_a   1.000
_cell.length_b   1.000
_cell.length_c   1.000
_cell.angle_alpha   90.00
_cell.angle_beta   90.00
_cell.angle_gamma   90.00
#
_symmetry.space_group_name_H-M   'P 1'
#
loop_
_entity.id
_entity.type
_entity.pdbx_description
1 polymer ?
#
loop_
_entity_poly.entity_id
_entity_poly.type
_entity_poly.pdbx_seq_one_letter_code
_entity_poly.pdbx_strand_id
1 'polypeptide(L)'
;MSEELLVTGVLPRIDAARFAQILAAVGSPAAAEAAQAWAAVAAEGVDPLFALAVFWHESRCGTTGLVAAHELRNPGATRTSRTGVGEPVSVPGRGRFWRYPSWTDGFRDLARRLVDPGFVYRQQGAWSVERIVPLWAPAADGNDPARYVAAVRAFMAQHAGQPVAGVPLRLAWLPPSAPNRPGFPLQPAWITIHETANENPGADAEAHRRFVHAGGGPEGVSFHFVVDDREAVQLLPVVENGWHAGDGPSGPGNRTSVAIELCVHAGSDWARTQEHGARLTAALCRAFGLPAERVVPHQRWSGKGCPRRLLAQGFGRFVDRVAEQLRAAGRFFPQTGYTLRGDFLAFWEARGGLELFGYPLSAERREPCEDGHEHWVQWFERACFERHEERPPGRQVLLRRLGALALAGKEAP
;
A
#
# COMPACT_ATOMS: atom_id res chain seq x y z
N MET A 1 0.67 -10.96 27.58
CA MET A 1 -0.31 -10.86 26.47
C MET A 1 0.50 -10.77 25.19
N SER A 2 0.25 -11.62 24.19
CA SER A 2 0.92 -11.48 22.89
C SER A 2 0.58 -10.12 22.30
N GLU A 3 1.55 -9.45 21.67
CA GLU A 3 1.33 -8.22 20.93
C GLU A 3 0.27 -8.46 19.83
N GLU A 4 -0.81 -7.66 19.85
CA GLU A 4 -1.89 -7.73 18.87
C GLU A 4 -1.34 -7.48 17.46
N LEU A 5 -1.81 -8.24 16.47
CA LEU A 5 -1.36 -8.07 15.08
C LEU A 5 -2.26 -7.06 14.36
N LEU A 6 -1.79 -5.82 14.22
CA LEU A 6 -2.53 -4.73 13.56
C LEU A 6 -2.84 -5.04 12.08
N VAL A 7 -4.00 -4.59 11.63
CA VAL A 7 -4.61 -4.87 10.31
C VAL A 7 -5.08 -3.61 9.61
N THR A 8 -5.80 -2.73 10.31
CA THR A 8 -6.27 -1.44 9.76
C THR A 8 -5.31 -0.32 10.13
N GLY A 9 -5.24 0.77 9.38
CA GLY A 9 -4.39 1.92 9.71
C GLY A 9 -2.89 1.65 9.62
N VAL A 10 -2.46 0.59 8.91
CA VAL A 10 -1.06 0.21 8.72
C VAL A 10 -0.68 0.22 7.24
N LEU A 11 0.62 0.22 6.94
CA LEU A 11 1.12 -0.03 5.59
C LEU A 11 1.02 -1.53 5.24
N PRO A 12 0.83 -1.88 3.95
CA PRO A 12 0.81 -3.27 3.49
C PRO A 12 2.07 -4.06 3.89
N ARG A 13 1.91 -5.27 4.43
CA ARG A 13 3.01 -6.23 4.68
C ARG A 13 3.25 -7.19 3.53
N ILE A 14 2.57 -7.02 2.41
CA ILE A 14 2.80 -7.79 1.19
C ILE A 14 2.73 -6.83 0.02
N ASP A 15 3.65 -6.95 -0.94
CA ASP A 15 3.55 -6.20 -2.19
C ASP A 15 2.57 -6.87 -3.16
N ALA A 16 2.08 -6.09 -4.13
CA ALA A 16 1.09 -6.55 -5.11
C ALA A 16 1.58 -7.75 -5.95
N ALA A 17 2.89 -7.83 -6.25
CA ALA A 17 3.42 -8.92 -7.05
C ALA A 17 3.45 -10.23 -6.25
N ARG A 18 3.86 -10.19 -4.98
CA ARG A 18 3.82 -11.35 -4.11
C ARG A 18 2.38 -11.80 -3.82
N PHE A 19 1.45 -10.86 -3.64
CA PHE A 19 0.03 -11.14 -3.50
C PHE A 19 -0.51 -11.90 -4.73
N ALA A 20 -0.20 -11.42 -5.94
CA ALA A 20 -0.59 -12.07 -7.19
C ALA A 20 0.04 -13.45 -7.37
N GLN A 21 1.34 -13.60 -7.05
CA GLN A 21 2.03 -14.90 -7.11
C GLN A 21 1.37 -15.95 -6.22
N ILE A 22 0.97 -15.59 -5.00
CA ILE A 22 0.30 -16.53 -4.09
C ILE A 22 -1.04 -16.99 -4.68
N LEU A 23 -1.85 -16.07 -5.22
CA LEU A 23 -3.12 -16.41 -5.84
C LEU A 23 -2.95 -17.29 -7.09
N ALA A 24 -1.98 -16.97 -7.94
CA ALA A 24 -1.67 -17.76 -9.13
C ALA A 24 -1.18 -19.17 -8.78
N ALA A 25 -0.31 -19.30 -7.77
CA ALA A 25 0.27 -20.58 -7.36
C ALA A 25 -0.78 -21.60 -6.88
N VAL A 26 -1.94 -21.14 -6.40
CA VAL A 26 -3.03 -22.01 -5.98
C VAL A 26 -4.17 -22.11 -7.00
N GLY A 27 -3.98 -21.60 -8.21
CA GLY A 27 -5.01 -21.60 -9.25
C GLY A 27 -6.25 -20.80 -8.86
N SER A 28 -6.08 -19.73 -8.08
CA SER A 28 -7.21 -18.92 -7.62
C SER A 28 -7.92 -18.25 -8.81
N PRO A 29 -9.26 -18.27 -8.87
CA PRO A 29 -10.03 -17.49 -9.84
C PRO A 29 -9.85 -15.97 -9.67
N ALA A 30 -9.31 -15.50 -8.54
CA ALA A 30 -8.98 -14.10 -8.31
C ALA A 30 -7.63 -13.68 -8.89
N ALA A 31 -6.83 -14.61 -9.43
CA ALA A 31 -5.46 -14.33 -9.87
C ALA A 31 -5.38 -13.25 -10.97
N ALA A 32 -6.36 -13.22 -11.89
CA ALA A 32 -6.42 -12.22 -12.96
C ALA A 32 -6.70 -10.79 -12.44
N GLU A 33 -7.30 -10.67 -11.26
CA GLU A 33 -7.64 -9.39 -10.62
C GLU A 33 -6.76 -9.09 -9.38
N ALA A 34 -5.70 -9.88 -9.17
CA ALA A 34 -4.99 -9.92 -7.90
C ALA A 34 -4.44 -8.56 -7.46
N ALA A 35 -3.90 -7.79 -8.38
CA ALA A 35 -3.25 -6.55 -8.04
C ALA A 35 -4.23 -5.36 -7.96
N GLN A 36 -5.36 -5.42 -8.67
CA GLN A 36 -6.51 -4.52 -8.47
C GLN A 36 -7.14 -4.78 -7.11
N ALA A 37 -7.29 -6.04 -6.72
CA ALA A 37 -7.73 -6.44 -5.39
C ALA A 37 -6.77 -5.97 -4.30
N TRP A 38 -5.47 -6.15 -4.47
CA TRP A 38 -4.45 -5.62 -3.56
C TRP A 38 -4.59 -4.10 -3.39
N ALA A 39 -4.69 -3.35 -4.50
CA ALA A 39 -4.82 -1.90 -4.48
C ALA A 39 -6.12 -1.44 -3.81
N ALA A 40 -7.23 -2.14 -4.07
CA ALA A 40 -8.52 -1.84 -3.45
C ALA A 40 -8.50 -2.02 -1.92
N VAL A 41 -7.75 -3.00 -1.41
CA VAL A 41 -7.57 -3.19 0.04
C VAL A 41 -6.64 -2.15 0.63
N ALA A 42 -5.47 -1.93 0.00
CA ALA A 42 -4.47 -0.99 0.48
C ALA A 42 -5.00 0.46 0.53
N ALA A 43 -5.82 0.86 -0.44
CA ALA A 43 -6.40 2.21 -0.52
C ALA A 43 -7.36 2.54 0.63
N GLU A 44 -7.94 1.53 1.29
CA GLU A 44 -8.76 1.70 2.49
C GLU A 44 -7.90 1.79 3.76
N GLY A 45 -6.56 1.72 3.66
CA GLY A 45 -5.65 1.65 4.79
C GLY A 45 -5.74 0.31 5.53
N VAL A 46 -6.11 -0.76 4.83
CA VAL A 46 -6.16 -2.12 5.36
C VAL A 46 -5.00 -2.92 4.78
N ASP A 47 -4.40 -3.79 5.58
CA ASP A 47 -3.33 -4.66 5.10
C ASP A 47 -3.85 -5.74 4.13
N PRO A 48 -3.43 -5.73 2.85
CA PRO A 48 -3.81 -6.76 1.88
C PRO A 48 -3.40 -8.16 2.30
N LEU A 49 -2.36 -8.32 3.13
CA LEU A 49 -1.95 -9.63 3.63
C LEU A 49 -3.02 -10.24 4.56
N PHE A 50 -3.74 -9.41 5.32
CA PHE A 50 -4.84 -9.89 6.15
C PHE A 50 -6.00 -10.37 5.28
N ALA A 51 -6.37 -9.59 4.26
CA ALA A 51 -7.41 -9.98 3.32
C ALA A 51 -7.08 -11.30 2.61
N LEU A 52 -5.82 -11.49 2.22
CA LEU A 52 -5.35 -12.75 1.64
C LEU A 52 -5.40 -13.92 2.65
N ALA A 53 -5.04 -13.68 3.91
CA ALA A 53 -5.09 -14.69 4.96
C ALA A 53 -6.53 -15.15 5.26
N VAL A 54 -7.48 -14.20 5.32
CA VAL A 54 -8.92 -14.49 5.42
C VAL A 54 -9.38 -15.27 4.20
N PHE A 55 -9.01 -14.83 2.99
CA PHE A 55 -9.40 -15.52 1.76
C PHE A 55 -8.86 -16.95 1.67
N TRP A 56 -7.64 -17.14 2.12
CA TRP A 56 -7.03 -18.45 2.30
C TRP A 56 -7.83 -19.30 3.30
N HIS A 57 -8.18 -18.75 4.45
CA HIS A 57 -8.90 -19.48 5.50
C HIS A 57 -10.32 -19.88 5.06
N GLU A 58 -11.07 -18.93 4.48
CA GLU A 58 -12.50 -19.07 4.15
C GLU A 58 -12.75 -20.01 2.97
N SER A 59 -11.86 -19.99 1.97
CA SER A 59 -12.11 -20.68 0.69
C SER A 59 -10.85 -21.15 -0.02
N ARG A 60 -9.69 -21.05 0.64
CA ARG A 60 -8.34 -21.22 0.05
C ARG A 60 -8.25 -20.54 -1.30
N CYS A 61 -8.50 -19.24 -1.24
CA CYS A 61 -8.46 -18.34 -2.37
C CYS A 61 -9.52 -18.64 -3.44
N GLY A 62 -10.75 -18.95 -3.01
CA GLY A 62 -11.92 -19.01 -3.89
C GLY A 62 -12.04 -20.28 -4.71
N THR A 63 -11.20 -21.28 -4.45
CA THR A 63 -11.19 -22.56 -5.17
C THR A 63 -12.12 -23.59 -4.56
N THR A 64 -12.63 -23.34 -3.34
CA THR A 64 -13.42 -24.30 -2.59
C THR A 64 -14.59 -23.65 -1.85
N GLY A 65 -15.49 -24.50 -1.33
CA GLY A 65 -16.57 -24.10 -0.46
C GLY A 65 -17.66 -23.27 -1.15
N LEU A 66 -18.44 -22.57 -0.33
CA LEU A 66 -19.58 -21.76 -0.81
C LEU A 66 -19.17 -20.64 -1.77
N VAL A 67 -17.95 -20.11 -1.61
CA VAL A 67 -17.43 -19.04 -2.47
C VAL A 67 -17.30 -19.54 -3.91
N ALA A 68 -16.75 -20.74 -4.10
CA ALA A 68 -16.64 -21.37 -5.41
C ALA A 68 -18.01 -21.85 -5.92
N ALA A 69 -18.78 -22.56 -5.09
CA ALA A 69 -20.05 -23.17 -5.48
C ALA A 69 -21.13 -22.16 -5.92
N HIS A 70 -21.05 -20.91 -5.45
CA HIS A 70 -22.00 -19.85 -5.79
C HIS A 70 -21.35 -18.66 -6.50
N GLU A 71 -20.10 -18.80 -6.97
CA GLU A 71 -19.35 -17.76 -7.68
C GLU A 71 -19.41 -16.40 -6.97
N LEU A 72 -19.24 -16.40 -5.64
CA LEU A 72 -19.52 -15.19 -4.85
C LEU A 72 -18.54 -14.05 -5.11
N ARG A 73 -17.32 -14.35 -5.58
CA ARG A 73 -16.22 -13.37 -5.71
C ARG A 73 -15.99 -12.58 -4.41
N ASN A 74 -16.20 -13.27 -3.27
CA ASN A 74 -16.30 -12.70 -1.94
C ASN A 74 -15.21 -13.31 -1.05
N PRO A 75 -14.07 -12.64 -0.85
CA PRO A 75 -12.91 -13.23 -0.19
C PRO A 75 -13.16 -13.61 1.27
N GLY A 76 -14.14 -12.99 1.90
CA GLY A 76 -14.47 -13.23 3.30
C GLY A 76 -15.83 -13.87 3.55
N ALA A 77 -16.47 -14.43 2.52
CA ALA A 77 -17.81 -15.03 2.61
C ALA A 77 -18.86 -14.16 3.33
N THR A 78 -18.81 -12.85 3.09
CA THR A 78 -19.65 -11.87 3.79
C THR A 78 -21.15 -11.97 3.43
N ARG A 79 -22.02 -11.61 4.37
CA ARG A 79 -23.49 -11.75 4.26
C ARG A 79 -24.24 -10.51 3.75
N THR A 80 -23.55 -9.37 3.62
CA THR A 80 -24.10 -8.07 3.18
C THR A 80 -23.04 -7.34 2.33
N SER A 81 -23.32 -6.13 1.86
CA SER A 81 -22.29 -5.21 1.33
C SER A 81 -22.28 -3.90 2.12
N ARG A 82 -21.09 -3.32 2.25
CA ARG A 82 -20.83 -1.95 2.74
C ARG A 82 -20.50 -0.96 1.64
N THR A 83 -20.12 -1.44 0.46
CA THR A 83 -19.94 -0.61 -0.75
C THR A 83 -21.26 -0.38 -1.50
N GLY A 84 -22.29 -1.18 -1.23
CA GLY A 84 -23.56 -1.17 -1.97
C GLY A 84 -23.50 -1.89 -3.31
N VAL A 85 -22.35 -2.49 -3.66
CA VAL A 85 -22.12 -3.21 -4.91
C VAL A 85 -22.43 -4.70 -4.74
N GLY A 86 -22.98 -5.33 -5.77
CA GLY A 86 -23.27 -6.76 -5.80
C GLY A 86 -24.72 -7.09 -5.42
N GLU A 87 -24.98 -8.37 -5.19
CA GLU A 87 -26.34 -8.90 -4.99
C GLU A 87 -26.39 -9.98 -3.90
N PRO A 88 -27.53 -10.15 -3.21
CA PRO A 88 -27.70 -11.23 -2.26
C PRO A 88 -27.87 -12.58 -2.97
N VAL A 89 -27.25 -13.62 -2.43
CA VAL A 89 -27.41 -15.01 -2.88
C VAL A 89 -27.89 -15.86 -1.71
N SER A 90 -29.01 -16.57 -1.91
CA SER A 90 -29.53 -17.52 -0.93
C SER A 90 -28.83 -18.86 -1.05
N VAL A 91 -28.16 -19.31 0.01
CA VAL A 91 -27.48 -20.59 0.09
C VAL A 91 -28.32 -21.55 0.95
N PRO A 92 -28.81 -22.68 0.38
CA PRO A 92 -29.61 -23.65 1.11
C PRO A 92 -28.95 -24.09 2.42
N GLY A 93 -29.71 -24.03 3.53
CA GLY A 93 -29.23 -24.42 4.87
C GLY A 93 -28.19 -23.49 5.50
N ARG A 94 -27.75 -22.42 4.82
CA ARG A 94 -26.72 -21.48 5.31
C ARG A 94 -27.18 -20.02 5.31
N GLY A 95 -28.32 -19.73 4.69
CA GLY A 95 -28.90 -18.39 4.64
C GLY A 95 -28.29 -17.52 3.55
N ARG A 96 -28.29 -16.21 3.76
CA ARG A 96 -27.91 -15.22 2.74
C ARG A 96 -26.41 -14.91 2.77
N PHE A 97 -25.79 -14.95 1.60
CA PHE A 97 -24.46 -14.45 1.32
C PHE A 97 -24.52 -13.31 0.30
N TRP A 98 -23.40 -12.64 0.08
CA TRP A 98 -23.30 -11.58 -0.93
C TRP A 98 -22.37 -12.00 -2.06
N ARG A 99 -22.80 -11.76 -3.31
CA ARG A 99 -22.02 -11.97 -4.52
C ARG A 99 -21.60 -10.63 -5.11
N TYR A 100 -20.36 -10.54 -5.58
CA TYR A 100 -19.82 -9.35 -6.22
C TYR A 100 -19.64 -9.53 -7.75
N PRO A 101 -19.70 -8.44 -8.53
CA PRO A 101 -19.46 -8.48 -9.97
C PRO A 101 -18.03 -8.93 -10.31
N SER A 102 -17.06 -8.53 -9.49
CA SER A 102 -15.63 -8.82 -9.66
C SER A 102 -14.97 -9.20 -8.33
N TRP A 103 -13.81 -9.88 -8.37
CA TRP A 103 -13.03 -10.12 -7.15
C TRP A 103 -12.56 -8.83 -6.52
N THR A 104 -12.18 -7.86 -7.34
CA THR A 104 -11.77 -6.52 -6.89
C THR A 104 -12.84 -5.88 -6.02
N ASP A 105 -14.11 -5.96 -6.40
CA ASP A 105 -15.23 -5.41 -5.63
C ASP A 105 -15.43 -6.14 -4.30
N GLY A 106 -15.27 -7.46 -4.26
CA GLY A 106 -15.34 -8.23 -3.03
C GLY A 106 -14.21 -7.93 -2.05
N PHE A 107 -12.98 -7.76 -2.56
CA PHE A 107 -11.84 -7.33 -1.75
C PHE A 107 -11.99 -5.89 -1.24
N ARG A 108 -12.53 -4.99 -2.07
CA ARG A 108 -12.86 -3.63 -1.64
C ARG A 108 -13.89 -3.64 -0.51
N ASP A 109 -14.96 -4.43 -0.63
CA ASP A 109 -15.99 -4.52 0.42
C ASP A 109 -15.44 -5.09 1.74
N LEU A 110 -14.61 -6.15 1.65
CA LEU A 110 -13.91 -6.71 2.81
C LEU A 110 -13.12 -5.63 3.54
N ALA A 111 -12.32 -4.83 2.82
CA ALA A 111 -11.52 -3.77 3.41
C ALA A 111 -12.40 -2.65 3.98
N ARG A 112 -13.39 -2.19 3.20
CA ARG A 112 -14.31 -1.12 3.59
C ARG A 112 -15.02 -1.42 4.90
N ARG A 113 -15.45 -2.66 5.11
CA ARG A 113 -16.08 -3.10 6.37
C ARG A 113 -15.24 -2.82 7.60
N LEU A 114 -13.93 -3.02 7.51
CA LEU A 114 -13.02 -2.90 8.65
C LEU A 114 -12.83 -1.44 9.08
N VAL A 115 -13.01 -0.50 8.16
CA VAL A 115 -12.73 0.93 8.38
C VAL A 115 -13.96 1.83 8.39
N ASP A 116 -15.11 1.35 7.89
CA ASP A 116 -16.39 2.08 7.86
C ASP A 116 -16.87 2.44 9.28
N PRO A 117 -16.96 3.73 9.65
CA PRO A 117 -17.43 4.18 10.96
C PRO A 117 -18.85 3.72 11.32
N GLY A 118 -19.67 3.41 10.32
CA GLY A 118 -21.03 2.89 10.49
C GLY A 118 -21.09 1.37 10.70
N PHE A 119 -19.95 0.67 10.70
CA PHE A 119 -19.90 -0.79 10.79
C PHE A 119 -19.24 -1.30 12.07
N VAL A 120 -19.62 -2.51 12.47
CA VAL A 120 -19.34 -3.08 13.80
C VAL A 120 -17.85 -3.13 14.14
N TYR A 121 -16.97 -3.43 13.18
CA TYR A 121 -15.53 -3.52 13.42
C TYR A 121 -14.95 -2.17 13.86
N ARG A 122 -15.27 -1.10 13.12
CA ARG A 122 -14.78 0.23 13.46
C ARG A 122 -15.44 0.77 14.74
N GLN A 123 -16.75 0.55 14.91
CA GLN A 123 -17.49 0.96 16.12
C GLN A 123 -16.93 0.33 17.40
N GLN A 124 -16.45 -0.92 17.32
CA GLN A 124 -15.87 -1.62 18.47
C GLN A 124 -14.35 -1.45 18.60
N GLY A 125 -13.71 -0.63 17.77
CA GLY A 125 -12.26 -0.47 17.81
C GLY A 125 -11.50 -1.76 17.50
N ALA A 126 -12.00 -2.54 16.53
CA ALA A 126 -11.36 -3.76 16.06
C ALA A 126 -10.38 -3.45 14.92
N TRP A 127 -9.10 -3.26 15.28
CA TRP A 127 -8.02 -2.91 14.34
C TRP A 127 -6.96 -4.01 14.16
N SER A 128 -7.07 -5.10 14.92
CA SER A 128 -6.11 -6.21 14.95
C SER A 128 -6.79 -7.54 14.63
N VAL A 129 -6.00 -8.54 14.23
CA VAL A 129 -6.51 -9.91 13.96
C VAL A 129 -7.32 -10.43 15.15
N GLU A 130 -6.82 -10.23 16.36
CA GLU A 130 -7.42 -10.70 17.61
C GLU A 130 -8.78 -10.08 17.89
N ARG A 131 -9.02 -8.85 17.42
CA ARG A 131 -10.28 -8.12 17.64
C ARG A 131 -11.25 -8.27 16.48
N ILE A 132 -10.73 -8.36 15.26
CA ILE A 132 -11.53 -8.48 14.05
C ILE A 132 -12.14 -9.87 13.94
N VAL A 133 -11.33 -10.93 14.10
CA VAL A 133 -11.76 -12.30 13.83
C VAL A 133 -12.93 -12.76 14.71
N PRO A 134 -12.98 -12.48 16.03
CA PRO A 134 -14.14 -12.86 16.86
C PRO A 134 -15.45 -12.18 16.45
N LEU A 135 -15.39 -10.99 15.84
CA LEU A 135 -16.55 -10.31 15.27
C LEU A 135 -16.87 -10.83 13.87
N TRP A 136 -15.87 -11.28 13.13
CA TRP A 136 -15.99 -11.81 11.77
C TRP A 136 -16.60 -13.21 11.74
N ALA A 137 -16.12 -14.09 12.61
CA ALA A 137 -16.49 -15.49 12.71
C ALA A 137 -16.74 -15.83 14.18
N PRO A 138 -17.86 -15.36 14.77
CA PRO A 138 -18.15 -15.53 16.19
C PRO A 138 -18.45 -16.98 16.56
N ALA A 139 -18.16 -17.36 17.81
CA ALA A 139 -18.49 -18.69 18.34
C ALA A 139 -19.99 -18.99 18.34
N ALA A 140 -20.85 -17.97 18.41
CA ALA A 140 -22.30 -18.10 18.31
C ALA A 140 -22.75 -18.69 16.95
N ASP A 141 -21.92 -18.55 15.91
CA ASP A 141 -22.15 -19.13 14.58
C ASP A 141 -21.49 -20.52 14.43
N GLY A 142 -21.02 -21.12 15.52
CA GLY A 142 -20.34 -22.42 15.54
C GLY A 142 -18.87 -22.36 15.10
N ASN A 143 -18.27 -21.17 15.05
CA ASN A 143 -16.85 -21.00 14.74
C ASN A 143 -15.97 -21.23 15.99
N ASP A 144 -14.67 -21.43 15.73
CA ASP A 144 -13.62 -21.35 16.75
C ASP A 144 -12.75 -20.10 16.47
N PRO A 145 -13.07 -18.95 17.10
CA PRO A 145 -12.34 -17.72 16.86
C PRO A 145 -10.86 -17.82 17.20
N ALA A 146 -10.49 -18.57 18.24
CA ALA A 146 -9.10 -18.70 18.67
C ALA A 146 -8.29 -19.46 17.61
N ARG A 147 -8.83 -20.56 17.08
CA ARG A 147 -8.20 -21.32 15.99
C ARG A 147 -8.15 -20.52 14.69
N TYR A 148 -9.17 -19.72 14.39
CA TYR A 148 -9.15 -18.81 13.24
C TYR A 148 -8.03 -17.77 13.41
N VAL A 149 -7.96 -17.05 14.53
CA VAL A 149 -6.88 -16.10 14.83
C VAL A 149 -5.51 -16.74 14.63
N ALA A 150 -5.29 -17.94 15.19
CA ALA A 150 -4.04 -18.66 15.04
C ALA A 150 -3.70 -18.97 13.57
N ALA A 151 -4.68 -19.43 12.78
CA ALA A 151 -4.50 -19.73 11.36
C ALA A 151 -4.16 -18.47 10.53
N VAL A 152 -4.86 -17.36 10.77
CA VAL A 152 -4.58 -16.09 10.10
C VAL A 152 -3.20 -15.58 10.48
N ARG A 153 -2.84 -15.56 11.77
CA ARG A 153 -1.51 -15.14 12.22
C ARG A 153 -0.40 -15.98 11.59
N ALA A 154 -0.57 -17.30 11.53
CA ALA A 154 0.41 -18.19 10.93
C ALA A 154 0.63 -17.88 9.43
N PHE A 155 -0.47 -17.70 8.68
CA PHE A 155 -0.38 -17.31 7.27
C PHE A 155 0.30 -15.96 7.08
N MET A 156 -0.07 -14.96 7.87
CA MET A 156 0.52 -13.63 7.79
C MET A 156 2.01 -13.65 8.16
N ALA A 157 2.41 -14.39 9.20
CA ALA A 157 3.81 -14.54 9.57
C ALA A 157 4.64 -15.22 8.48
N GLN A 158 4.07 -16.21 7.78
CA GLN A 158 4.74 -16.90 6.67
C GLN A 158 4.99 -16.01 5.45
N HIS A 159 4.13 -15.01 5.23
CA HIS A 159 4.11 -14.24 3.99
C HIS A 159 4.41 -12.74 4.15
N ALA A 160 4.63 -12.27 5.37
CA ALA A 160 4.95 -10.87 5.65
C ALA A 160 6.34 -10.49 5.11
N GLY A 161 6.35 -9.45 4.28
CA GLY A 161 7.53 -8.66 3.93
C GLY A 161 7.61 -7.35 4.73
N GLN A 162 8.65 -6.58 4.46
CA GLN A 162 8.85 -5.25 5.07
C GLN A 162 7.86 -4.24 4.45
N PRO A 163 7.06 -3.52 5.25
CA PRO A 163 6.17 -2.47 4.72
C PRO A 163 6.92 -1.34 4.01
N VAL A 164 8.14 -1.03 4.47
CA VAL A 164 9.04 -0.06 3.86
C VAL A 164 10.38 -0.76 3.62
N ALA A 165 10.64 -1.14 2.37
CA ALA A 165 11.85 -1.88 2.03
C ALA A 165 13.13 -1.13 2.46
N GLY A 166 13.94 -1.77 3.31
CA GLY A 166 15.19 -1.22 3.82
C GLY A 166 15.07 -0.10 4.84
N VAL A 167 13.87 0.14 5.39
CA VAL A 167 13.67 1.04 6.53
C VAL A 167 12.94 0.25 7.63
N PRO A 168 13.57 0.01 8.79
CA PRO A 168 12.87 -0.53 9.94
C PRO A 168 11.66 0.34 10.29
N LEU A 169 10.47 -0.26 10.33
CA LEU A 169 9.24 0.42 10.71
C LEU A 169 8.73 -0.16 12.04
N ARG A 170 8.63 0.69 13.06
CA ARG A 170 8.08 0.36 14.36
C ARG A 170 6.71 1.00 14.54
N LEU A 171 5.75 0.22 15.03
CA LEU A 171 4.41 0.72 15.36
C LEU A 171 4.38 1.09 16.84
N ALA A 172 4.03 2.33 17.14
CA ALA A 172 3.93 2.85 18.51
C ALA A 172 2.78 3.84 18.62
N TRP A 173 1.57 3.38 18.29
CA TRP A 173 0.39 4.23 18.24
C TRP A 173 0.07 4.87 19.58
N LEU A 174 -0.38 6.12 19.53
CA LEU A 174 -1.07 6.76 20.65
C LEU A 174 -2.30 5.93 21.06
N PRO A 175 -2.61 5.80 22.36
CA PRO A 175 -3.84 5.17 22.78
C PRO A 175 -5.06 5.97 22.28
N PRO A 176 -6.22 5.34 22.00
CA PRO A 176 -7.42 6.06 21.56
C PRO A 176 -7.90 7.16 22.53
N SER A 177 -7.54 7.08 23.81
CA SER A 177 -7.85 8.08 24.82
C SER A 177 -6.88 9.27 24.87
N ALA A 178 -5.81 9.27 24.06
CA ALA A 178 -4.83 10.35 24.07
C ALA A 178 -5.47 11.66 23.56
N PRO A 179 -5.25 12.81 24.24
CA PRO A 179 -5.89 14.07 23.87
C PRO A 179 -5.44 14.60 22.49
N ASN A 180 -4.22 14.24 22.06
CA ASN A 180 -3.68 14.56 20.75
C ASN A 180 -3.96 13.48 19.68
N ARG A 181 -4.82 12.49 19.96
CA ARG A 181 -5.35 11.55 18.96
C ARG A 181 -6.83 11.86 18.70
N PRO A 182 -7.14 12.75 17.74
CA PRO A 182 -8.52 13.22 17.50
C PRO A 182 -9.48 12.14 16.97
N GLY A 183 -8.96 11.12 16.28
CA GLY A 183 -9.75 9.98 15.83
C GLY A 183 -10.74 10.27 14.70
N PHE A 184 -10.70 11.44 14.05
CA PHE A 184 -11.54 11.67 12.87
C PHE A 184 -11.09 10.77 11.72
N PRO A 185 -12.02 10.17 10.96
CA PRO A 185 -11.69 9.38 9.78
C PRO A 185 -10.83 10.18 8.79
N LEU A 186 -9.81 9.52 8.25
CA LEU A 186 -8.91 10.03 7.23
C LEU A 186 -8.95 9.08 6.03
N GLN A 187 -9.23 9.62 4.85
CA GLN A 187 -8.91 8.98 3.58
C GLN A 187 -7.72 9.74 2.97
N PRO A 188 -6.51 9.15 2.96
CA PRO A 188 -5.32 9.85 2.50
C PRO A 188 -5.45 10.30 1.03
N ALA A 189 -5.40 11.62 0.82
CA ALA A 189 -5.35 12.24 -0.50
C ALA A 189 -4.01 12.99 -0.73
N TRP A 190 -3.27 13.24 0.35
CA TRP A 190 -1.99 13.96 0.36
C TRP A 190 -1.03 13.34 1.37
N ILE A 191 0.27 13.60 1.19
CA ILE A 191 1.30 13.33 2.19
C ILE A 191 1.99 14.66 2.52
N THR A 192 2.01 15.03 3.80
CA THR A 192 2.63 16.27 4.28
C THR A 192 3.97 15.96 4.91
N ILE A 193 5.03 16.55 4.36
CA ILE A 193 6.39 16.42 4.86
C ILE A 193 6.71 17.58 5.80
N HIS A 194 7.28 17.24 6.94
CA HIS A 194 7.75 18.13 7.98
C HIS A 194 9.21 17.86 8.32
N GLU A 195 9.81 18.81 9.03
CA GLU A 195 11.07 18.60 9.74
C GLU A 195 10.83 18.96 11.20
N THR A 196 11.41 18.18 12.11
CA THR A 196 11.18 18.37 13.54
C THR A 196 11.70 19.70 14.08
N ALA A 197 12.59 20.36 13.32
CA ALA A 197 13.32 21.57 13.70
C ALA A 197 14.12 21.46 15.02
N ASN A 198 14.21 20.27 15.60
CA ASN A 198 14.90 20.02 16.85
C ASN A 198 16.32 19.50 16.55
N GLU A 199 17.28 20.41 16.58
CA GLU A 199 18.69 20.11 16.26
C GLU A 199 19.47 19.57 17.48
N ASN A 200 18.84 19.48 18.66
CA ASN A 200 19.49 19.01 19.87
C ASN A 200 19.98 17.56 19.71
N PRO A 201 21.21 17.22 20.14
CA PRO A 201 21.68 15.84 20.16
C PRO A 201 20.68 14.90 20.85
N GLY A 202 20.39 13.77 20.20
CA GLY A 202 19.44 12.77 20.72
C GLY A 202 17.96 13.07 20.48
N ALA A 203 17.62 14.13 19.73
CA ALA A 203 16.25 14.36 19.26
C ALA A 203 15.90 13.45 18.04
N ASP A 204 16.03 12.14 18.24
CA ASP A 204 15.77 11.06 17.28
C ASP A 204 14.28 10.69 17.19
N ALA A 205 13.94 9.65 16.41
CA ALA A 205 12.55 9.23 16.23
C ALA A 205 11.91 8.76 17.55
N GLU A 206 12.67 8.10 18.43
CA GLU A 206 12.19 7.66 19.74
C GLU A 206 11.95 8.84 20.69
N ALA A 207 12.79 9.88 20.66
CA ALA A 207 12.57 11.11 21.42
C ALA A 207 11.26 11.81 21.01
N HIS A 208 10.97 11.89 19.71
CA HIS A 208 9.73 12.48 19.20
C HIS A 208 8.52 11.58 19.47
N ARG A 209 8.67 10.25 19.41
CA ARG A 209 7.64 9.31 19.88
C ARG A 209 7.28 9.58 21.34
N ARG A 210 8.28 9.73 22.23
CA ARG A 210 8.04 10.08 23.65
C ARG A 210 7.32 11.42 23.80
N PHE A 211 7.73 12.45 23.06
CA PHE A 211 7.11 13.77 23.08
C PHE A 211 5.62 13.71 22.68
N VAL A 212 5.29 13.02 21.59
CA VAL A 212 3.91 12.86 21.13
C VAL A 212 3.10 12.02 22.13
N HIS A 213 3.67 10.95 22.69
CA HIS A 213 3.03 10.15 23.75
C HIS A 213 2.82 10.92 25.06
N ALA A 214 3.63 11.94 25.33
CA ALA A 214 3.46 12.87 26.46
C ALA A 214 2.43 13.98 26.18
N GLY A 215 1.66 13.88 25.09
CA GLY A 215 0.59 14.80 24.74
C GLY A 215 0.91 15.78 23.62
N GLY A 216 2.11 15.76 23.04
CA GLY A 216 2.45 16.63 21.91
C GLY A 216 2.58 18.11 22.29
N GLY A 217 3.05 18.39 23.51
CA GLY A 217 3.23 19.75 24.01
C GLY A 217 1.90 20.50 24.25
N PRO A 218 1.96 21.82 24.52
CA PRO A 218 0.78 22.61 24.87
C PRO A 218 -0.22 22.74 23.71
N GLU A 219 0.24 22.59 22.47
CA GLU A 219 -0.59 22.66 21.27
C GLU A 219 -1.30 21.32 20.95
N GLY A 220 -0.95 20.23 21.65
CA GLY A 220 -1.56 18.93 21.42
C GLY A 220 -1.21 18.35 20.04
N VAL A 221 0.01 18.56 19.54
CA VAL A 221 0.38 18.15 18.17
C VAL A 221 0.48 16.63 18.04
N SER A 222 0.18 16.15 16.84
CA SER A 222 0.35 14.75 16.47
C SER A 222 0.53 14.57 14.97
N PHE A 223 1.33 13.58 14.61
CA PHE A 223 1.68 13.24 13.24
C PHE A 223 1.77 11.72 13.09
N HIS A 224 1.62 11.21 11.87
CA HIS A 224 1.51 9.77 11.64
C HIS A 224 2.85 9.07 11.77
N PHE A 225 3.92 9.67 11.26
CA PHE A 225 5.25 9.08 11.27
C PHE A 225 6.31 10.08 11.71
N VAL A 226 7.34 9.59 12.38
CA VAL A 226 8.62 10.27 12.55
C VAL A 226 9.75 9.37 12.06
N VAL A 227 10.71 9.96 11.36
CA VAL A 227 11.78 9.25 10.66
C VAL A 227 13.13 9.85 11.01
N ASP A 228 14.09 9.01 11.37
CA ASP A 228 15.50 9.37 11.51
C ASP A 228 16.38 8.53 10.57
N ASP A 229 17.70 8.57 10.77
CA ASP A 229 18.69 7.82 10.00
C ASP A 229 18.75 6.32 10.34
N ARG A 230 17.88 5.81 11.22
CA ARG A 230 17.87 4.41 11.67
C ARG A 230 16.52 3.73 11.45
N GLU A 231 15.42 4.40 11.76
CA GLU A 231 14.08 3.83 11.70
C GLU A 231 13.01 4.85 11.31
N ALA A 232 11.81 4.33 11.04
CA ALA A 232 10.57 5.08 11.04
C ALA A 232 9.67 4.57 12.18
N VAL A 233 9.00 5.47 12.88
CA VAL A 233 8.05 5.13 13.95
C VAL A 233 6.67 5.67 13.59
N GLN A 234 5.67 4.79 13.54
CA GLN A 234 4.28 5.17 13.30
C GLN A 234 3.55 5.44 14.61
N LEU A 235 2.97 6.63 14.76
CA LEU A 235 2.32 7.12 15.98
C LEU A 235 0.80 7.23 15.89
N LEU A 236 0.25 7.30 14.67
CA LEU A 236 -1.18 7.30 14.40
C LEU A 236 -1.51 6.30 13.29
N PRO A 237 -2.69 5.66 13.32
CA PRO A 237 -3.16 4.91 12.17
C PRO A 237 -3.38 5.85 10.97
N VAL A 238 -3.03 5.39 9.77
CA VAL A 238 -3.19 6.18 8.52
C VAL A 238 -4.64 6.39 8.08
N VAL A 239 -5.60 5.85 8.84
CA VAL A 239 -7.06 6.03 8.64
C VAL A 239 -7.66 7.01 9.65
N GLU A 240 -6.84 7.65 10.49
CA GLU A 240 -7.25 8.74 11.39
C GLU A 240 -6.38 9.97 11.16
N ASN A 241 -6.92 11.16 11.43
CA ASN A 241 -6.17 12.40 11.29
C ASN A 241 -5.21 12.64 12.46
N GLY A 242 -4.22 13.53 12.24
CA GLY A 242 -3.41 14.15 13.28
C GLY A 242 -3.59 15.66 13.31
N TRP A 243 -2.95 16.32 14.28
CA TRP A 243 -2.86 17.78 14.37
C TRP A 243 -1.45 18.24 14.05
N HIS A 244 -1.20 18.58 12.79
CA HIS A 244 0.14 18.91 12.28
C HIS A 244 0.17 20.06 11.28
N ALA A 245 -0.89 20.29 10.50
CA ALA A 245 -0.85 21.17 9.33
C ALA A 245 -1.08 22.65 9.67
N GLY A 246 -1.58 22.98 10.86
CA GLY A 246 -1.81 24.37 11.28
C GLY A 246 -2.86 25.11 10.45
N ASP A 247 -3.78 24.38 9.81
CA ASP A 247 -4.85 24.90 8.95
C ASP A 247 -6.25 24.75 9.59
N GLY A 248 -6.28 24.70 10.93
CA GLY A 248 -7.50 24.55 11.73
C GLY A 248 -8.03 23.11 11.81
N PRO A 249 -9.14 22.89 12.54
CA PRO A 249 -9.67 21.54 12.82
C PRO A 249 -10.30 20.85 11.60
N SER A 250 -10.63 21.62 10.56
CA SER A 250 -11.28 21.12 9.33
C SER A 250 -10.46 21.39 8.06
N GLY A 251 -9.24 21.89 8.19
CA GLY A 251 -8.39 22.19 7.05
C GLY A 251 -7.92 20.93 6.31
N PRO A 252 -7.68 21.02 4.99
CA PRO A 252 -7.34 19.88 4.15
C PRO A 252 -6.01 19.20 4.55
N GLY A 253 -5.03 19.95 5.06
CA GLY A 253 -3.78 19.40 5.56
C GLY A 253 -4.03 18.44 6.73
N ASN A 254 -4.74 18.90 7.77
CA ASN A 254 -5.07 18.03 8.90
C ASN A 254 -6.03 16.89 8.50
N ARG A 255 -7.02 17.15 7.64
CA ARG A 255 -8.15 16.22 7.42
C ARG A 255 -8.05 15.31 6.21
N THR A 256 -7.03 15.49 5.36
CA THR A 256 -6.85 14.68 4.14
C THR A 256 -5.40 14.23 3.90
N SER A 257 -4.47 14.55 4.80
CA SER A 257 -3.06 14.19 4.64
C SER A 257 -2.49 13.28 5.74
N VAL A 258 -1.54 12.44 5.34
CA VAL A 258 -0.66 11.70 6.25
C VAL A 258 0.59 12.54 6.51
N ALA A 259 0.97 12.74 7.77
CA ALA A 259 2.10 13.56 8.17
C ALA A 259 3.36 12.73 8.48
N ILE A 260 4.49 13.19 7.96
CA ILE A 260 5.81 12.60 8.20
C ILE A 260 6.76 13.68 8.72
N GLU A 261 7.27 13.49 9.92
CA GLU A 261 8.33 14.31 10.52
C GLU A 261 9.71 13.73 10.21
N LEU A 262 10.60 14.53 9.62
CA LEU A 262 12.00 14.15 9.42
C LEU A 262 12.86 14.74 10.54
N CYS A 263 13.56 13.87 11.28
CA CYS A 263 14.49 14.28 12.32
C CYS A 263 15.69 15.04 11.73
N VAL A 264 16.14 16.10 12.41
CA VAL A 264 17.26 16.95 11.98
C VAL A 264 18.36 17.08 13.04
N HIS A 265 18.31 16.24 14.07
CA HIS A 265 19.14 16.34 15.26
C HIS A 265 20.65 16.24 14.95
N ALA A 266 21.46 16.96 15.71
CA ALA A 266 22.91 16.89 15.59
C ALA A 266 23.41 15.46 15.81
N GLY A 267 24.26 14.99 14.91
CA GLY A 267 24.79 13.62 14.91
C GLY A 267 24.00 12.62 14.05
N SER A 268 22.83 12.99 13.52
CA SER A 268 22.13 12.18 12.52
C SER A 268 22.77 12.28 11.13
N ASP A 269 22.69 11.20 10.35
CA ASP A 269 22.93 11.25 8.91
C ASP A 269 21.70 11.79 8.18
N TRP A 270 21.72 13.10 7.88
CA TRP A 270 20.63 13.77 7.17
C TRP A 270 20.35 13.22 5.77
N ALA A 271 21.37 12.71 5.06
CA ALA A 271 21.16 12.10 3.75
C ALA A 271 20.35 10.80 3.89
N ARG A 272 20.70 10.00 4.91
CA ARG A 272 19.98 8.78 5.24
C ARG A 272 18.58 9.02 5.78
N THR A 273 18.36 10.05 6.61
CA THR A 273 17.01 10.44 7.04
C THR A 273 16.12 10.82 5.85
N GLN A 274 16.66 11.58 4.89
CA GLN A 274 15.93 11.90 3.66
C GLN A 274 15.63 10.65 2.82
N GLU A 275 16.57 9.71 2.72
CA GLU A 275 16.35 8.44 2.03
C GLU A 275 15.23 7.61 2.69
N HIS A 276 15.30 7.43 4.01
CA HIS A 276 14.26 6.73 4.76
C HIS A 276 12.90 7.42 4.60
N GLY A 277 12.87 8.76 4.68
CA GLY A 277 11.68 9.57 4.46
C GLY A 277 11.10 9.38 3.06
N ALA A 278 11.94 9.36 2.02
CA ALA A 278 11.51 9.15 0.64
C ALA A 278 10.97 7.72 0.42
N ARG A 279 11.62 6.70 0.99
CA ARG A 279 11.16 5.29 0.93
C ARG A 279 9.80 5.11 1.61
N LEU A 280 9.62 5.68 2.80
CA LEU A 280 8.34 5.66 3.52
C LEU A 280 7.24 6.40 2.73
N THR A 281 7.55 7.59 2.23
CA THR A 281 6.62 8.40 1.42
C THR A 281 6.18 7.63 0.17
N ALA A 282 7.12 6.98 -0.52
CA ALA A 282 6.81 6.14 -1.68
C ALA A 282 5.96 4.92 -1.33
N ALA A 283 6.17 4.30 -0.16
CA ALA A 283 5.32 3.20 0.31
C ALA A 283 3.87 3.65 0.55
N LEU A 284 3.68 4.84 1.15
CA LEU A 284 2.36 5.46 1.32
C LEU A 284 1.72 5.80 -0.03
N CYS A 285 2.48 6.42 -0.95
CA CYS A 285 2.01 6.70 -2.30
C CYS A 285 1.51 5.43 -3.01
N ARG A 286 2.25 4.31 -2.92
CA ARG A 286 1.80 3.02 -3.51
C ARG A 286 0.55 2.48 -2.83
N ALA A 287 0.50 2.50 -1.49
CA ALA A 287 -0.64 1.98 -0.75
C ALA A 287 -1.95 2.73 -1.10
N PHE A 288 -1.87 4.05 -1.25
CA PHE A 288 -3.04 4.90 -1.49
C PHE A 288 -3.23 5.33 -2.95
N GLY A 289 -2.42 4.82 -3.88
CA GLY A 289 -2.49 5.18 -5.30
C GLY A 289 -2.23 6.67 -5.56
N LEU A 290 -1.40 7.31 -4.74
CA LEU A 290 -1.10 8.75 -4.86
C LEU A 290 0.14 8.97 -5.73
N PRO A 291 0.08 9.84 -6.74
CA PRO A 291 1.25 10.22 -7.51
C PRO A 291 2.14 11.18 -6.70
N ALA A 292 3.40 11.36 -7.09
CA ALA A 292 4.40 12.10 -6.30
C ALA A 292 4.02 13.58 -6.07
N GLU A 293 3.20 14.18 -6.94
CA GLU A 293 2.70 15.56 -6.83
C GLU A 293 1.73 15.75 -5.65
N ARG A 294 1.24 14.65 -5.05
CA ARG A 294 0.47 14.66 -3.80
C ARG A 294 1.35 14.71 -2.56
N VAL A 295 2.67 14.72 -2.71
CA VAL A 295 3.64 14.96 -1.63
C VAL A 295 3.93 16.45 -1.56
N VAL A 296 3.66 17.04 -0.39
CA VAL A 296 3.68 18.50 -0.21
C VAL A 296 4.41 18.90 1.06
N PRO A 297 5.02 20.10 1.11
CA PRO A 297 5.57 20.62 2.36
C PRO A 297 4.43 21.12 3.26
N HIS A 298 4.66 21.14 4.59
CA HIS A 298 3.75 21.81 5.53
C HIS A 298 3.42 23.25 5.12
N GLN A 299 4.39 23.96 4.54
CA GLN A 299 4.21 25.32 4.00
C GLN A 299 2.99 25.47 3.10
N ARG A 300 2.62 24.44 2.34
CA ARG A 300 1.43 24.47 1.46
C ARG A 300 0.15 24.79 2.21
N TRP A 301 0.03 24.34 3.46
CA TRP A 301 -1.21 24.41 4.24
C TRP A 301 -1.33 25.69 5.04
N SER A 302 -0.24 26.13 5.69
CA SER A 302 -0.25 27.24 6.65
C SER A 302 0.69 28.39 6.31
N GLY A 303 1.53 28.25 5.28
CA GLY A 303 2.60 29.21 4.97
C GLY A 303 3.84 29.10 5.87
N LYS A 304 3.83 28.25 6.91
CA LYS A 304 5.00 28.01 7.78
C LYS A 304 6.19 27.55 6.92
N GLY A 305 7.39 28.09 7.17
CA GLY A 305 8.64 27.68 6.50
C GLY A 305 9.14 26.28 6.88
N CYS A 306 8.27 25.27 6.78
CA CYS A 306 8.50 23.88 7.11
C CYS A 306 8.16 23.01 5.89
N PRO A 307 8.97 22.00 5.53
CA PRO A 307 10.25 21.58 6.11
C PRO A 307 11.40 22.54 5.72
N ARG A 308 12.13 23.09 6.70
CA ARG A 308 13.05 24.23 6.48
C ARG A 308 14.23 23.88 5.57
N ARG A 309 14.95 22.79 5.85
CA ARG A 309 16.15 22.38 5.10
C ARG A 309 15.77 21.93 3.69
N LEU A 310 14.70 21.14 3.55
CA LEU A 310 14.21 20.71 2.24
C LEU A 310 13.69 21.88 1.38
N LEU A 311 12.99 22.86 1.98
CA LEU A 311 12.58 24.06 1.25
C LEU A 311 13.80 24.86 0.76
N ALA A 312 14.82 25.04 1.60
CA ALA A 312 16.04 25.73 1.23
C ALA A 312 16.83 25.02 0.11
N GLN A 313 16.73 23.70 0.00
CA GLN A 313 17.35 22.90 -1.07
C GLN A 313 16.52 22.84 -2.35
N GLY A 314 15.29 23.38 -2.33
CA GLY A 314 14.26 23.16 -3.33
C GLY A 314 13.52 21.85 -3.07
N PHE A 315 12.30 21.97 -2.54
CA PHE A 315 11.47 20.81 -2.13
C PHE A 315 11.22 19.81 -3.26
N GLY A 316 11.21 20.25 -4.52
CA GLY A 316 11.11 19.38 -5.70
C GLY A 316 12.14 18.25 -5.71
N ARG A 317 13.35 18.46 -5.19
CA ARG A 317 14.37 17.40 -5.09
C ARG A 317 13.96 16.24 -4.18
N PHE A 318 13.20 16.52 -3.13
CA PHE A 318 12.66 15.46 -2.27
C PHE A 318 11.55 14.70 -3.01
N VAL A 319 10.68 15.42 -3.72
CA VAL A 319 9.63 14.81 -4.57
C VAL A 319 10.25 13.93 -5.66
N ASP A 320 11.35 14.36 -6.29
CA ASP A 320 12.09 13.57 -7.28
C ASP A 320 12.63 12.26 -6.67
N ARG A 321 13.17 12.32 -5.44
CA ARG A 321 13.60 11.11 -4.71
C ARG A 321 12.42 10.17 -4.43
N VAL A 322 11.25 10.69 -4.08
CA VAL A 322 10.04 9.87 -3.91
C VAL A 322 9.65 9.23 -5.24
N ALA A 323 9.64 10.00 -6.33
CA ALA A 323 9.35 9.50 -7.67
C ALA A 323 10.36 8.43 -8.12
N GLU A 324 11.65 8.56 -7.79
CA GLU A 324 12.66 7.51 -7.99
C GLU A 324 12.32 6.24 -7.23
N GLN A 325 11.93 6.33 -5.95
CA GLN A 325 11.51 5.17 -5.16
C GLN A 325 10.24 4.51 -5.72
N LEU A 326 9.30 5.30 -6.25
CA LEU A 326 8.11 4.79 -6.93
C LEU A 326 8.48 4.06 -8.23
N ARG A 327 9.39 4.63 -9.04
CA ARG A 327 9.86 4.00 -10.28
C ARG A 327 10.66 2.72 -10.03
N ALA A 328 11.50 2.71 -8.99
CA ALA A 328 12.26 1.52 -8.58
C ALA A 328 11.33 0.37 -8.14
N ALA A 329 10.26 0.69 -7.40
CA ALA A 329 9.23 -0.29 -7.04
C ALA A 329 8.37 -0.72 -8.24
N GLY A 330 8.31 0.13 -9.27
CA GLY A 330 7.55 -0.06 -10.48
C GLY A 330 6.16 0.54 -10.45
N ARG A 331 5.61 0.78 -11.65
CA ARG A 331 4.25 1.24 -11.89
C ARG A 331 3.38 0.05 -12.25
N PHE A 332 2.38 -0.21 -11.42
CA PHE A 332 1.39 -1.25 -11.66
C PHE A 332 0.24 -0.72 -12.54
N PHE A 333 -0.21 -1.54 -13.50
CA PHE A 333 -1.32 -1.21 -14.39
C PHE A 333 -2.55 -2.08 -14.09
N PRO A 334 -3.58 -1.54 -13.42
CA PRO A 334 -4.79 -2.28 -13.07
C PRO A 334 -5.63 -2.72 -14.27
N GLN A 335 -5.30 -2.29 -15.49
CA GLN A 335 -6.00 -2.72 -16.70
C GLN A 335 -5.55 -4.11 -17.16
N THR A 336 -4.28 -4.46 -16.91
CA THR A 336 -3.66 -5.68 -17.43
C THR A 336 -3.05 -6.57 -16.36
N GLY A 337 -2.94 -6.11 -15.12
CA GLY A 337 -2.36 -6.91 -14.03
C GLY A 337 -0.83 -6.98 -14.06
N TYR A 338 -0.16 -6.19 -14.90
CA TYR A 338 1.30 -6.18 -15.01
C TYR A 338 1.94 -4.89 -14.49
N THR A 339 3.19 -5.01 -14.05
CA THR A 339 3.99 -3.91 -13.50
C THR A 339 5.16 -3.61 -14.44
N LEU A 340 5.37 -2.33 -14.73
CA LEU A 340 6.60 -1.84 -15.35
C LEU A 340 7.58 -1.42 -14.27
N ARG A 341 8.85 -1.83 -14.33
CA ARG A 341 9.87 -1.40 -13.37
C ARG A 341 11.10 -0.83 -14.06
N GLY A 342 11.95 -0.17 -13.26
CA GLY A 342 13.31 0.19 -13.64
C GLY A 342 13.42 0.87 -15.00
N ASP A 343 14.31 0.36 -15.84
CA ASP A 343 14.62 0.96 -17.14
C ASP A 343 13.43 0.92 -18.11
N PHE A 344 12.59 -0.12 -18.06
CA PHE A 344 11.38 -0.20 -18.89
C PHE A 344 10.34 0.84 -18.52
N LEU A 345 10.11 1.06 -17.22
CA LEU A 345 9.23 2.13 -16.77
C LEU A 345 9.78 3.50 -17.18
N ALA A 346 11.07 3.74 -16.93
CA ALA A 346 11.71 5.00 -17.29
C ALA A 346 11.64 5.28 -18.80
N PHE A 347 11.86 4.26 -19.63
CA PHE A 347 11.73 4.38 -21.08
C PHE A 347 10.29 4.63 -21.52
N TRP A 348 9.32 3.90 -20.94
CA TRP A 348 7.90 4.06 -21.23
C TRP A 348 7.44 5.49 -20.93
N GLU A 349 7.76 6.02 -19.73
CA GLU A 349 7.37 7.38 -19.30
C GLU A 349 8.02 8.46 -20.17
N ALA A 350 9.30 8.30 -20.53
CA ALA A 350 10.03 9.32 -21.28
C ALA A 350 9.71 9.36 -22.79
N ARG A 351 9.08 8.32 -23.34
CA ARG A 351 8.95 8.14 -24.80
C ARG A 351 7.50 8.11 -25.32
N GLY A 352 6.53 8.51 -24.50
CA GLY A 352 5.12 8.65 -24.93
C GLY A 352 4.12 7.77 -24.17
N GLY A 353 4.61 6.93 -23.26
CA GLY A 353 3.81 6.20 -22.29
C GLY A 353 2.64 5.44 -22.90
N LEU A 354 1.44 5.67 -22.33
CA LEU A 354 0.23 4.94 -22.66
C LEU A 354 -0.16 5.14 -24.13
N GLU A 355 -0.07 6.37 -24.62
CA GLU A 355 -0.47 6.71 -26.00
C GLU A 355 0.37 5.96 -27.02
N LEU A 356 1.68 5.83 -26.81
CA LEU A 356 2.58 5.20 -27.78
C LEU A 356 2.76 3.69 -27.60
N PHE A 357 2.95 3.21 -26.37
CA PHE A 357 3.25 1.79 -26.12
C PHE A 357 2.10 0.96 -25.57
N GLY A 358 1.23 1.59 -24.78
CA GLY A 358 0.06 0.95 -24.22
C GLY A 358 0.31 0.29 -22.89
N TYR A 359 -0.66 -0.47 -22.43
CA TYR A 359 -0.54 -1.22 -21.20
C TYR A 359 0.46 -2.38 -21.38
N PRO A 360 1.25 -2.72 -20.35
CA PRO A 360 2.05 -3.94 -20.38
C PRO A 360 1.12 -5.15 -20.45
N LEU A 361 1.43 -6.11 -21.32
CA LEU A 361 0.69 -7.37 -21.52
C LEU A 361 1.42 -8.57 -20.92
N SER A 362 2.57 -8.36 -20.28
CA SER A 362 3.32 -9.42 -19.64
C SER A 362 4.13 -8.94 -18.45
N ALA A 363 4.60 -9.89 -17.63
CA ALA A 363 5.72 -9.65 -16.74
C ALA A 363 7.02 -9.48 -17.55
N GLU A 364 8.02 -8.87 -16.92
CA GLU A 364 9.40 -8.91 -17.40
C GLU A 364 9.89 -10.36 -17.37
N ARG A 365 10.42 -10.84 -18.50
CA ARG A 365 10.94 -12.21 -18.62
C ARG A 365 12.17 -12.25 -19.52
N ARG A 366 12.99 -13.28 -19.35
CA ARG A 366 14.13 -13.53 -20.23
C ARG A 366 13.64 -14.18 -21.52
N GLU A 367 14.03 -13.62 -22.66
CA GLU A 367 13.74 -14.19 -23.98
C GLU A 367 14.93 -14.05 -24.92
N PRO A 368 15.13 -15.01 -25.83
CA PRO A 368 16.09 -14.86 -26.93
C PRO A 368 15.65 -13.72 -27.86
N CYS A 369 16.58 -12.84 -28.19
CA CYS A 369 16.39 -11.72 -29.10
C CYS A 369 17.16 -11.94 -30.41
N GLU A 370 17.00 -11.02 -31.36
CA GLU A 370 17.54 -11.16 -32.73
C GLU A 370 19.08 -11.17 -32.80
N ASP A 371 19.74 -10.64 -31.77
CA ASP A 371 21.20 -10.67 -31.61
C ASP A 371 21.73 -12.04 -31.14
N GLY A 372 20.84 -13.02 -30.93
CA GLY A 372 21.20 -14.35 -30.45
C GLY A 372 21.42 -14.44 -28.94
N HIS A 373 21.26 -13.32 -28.22
CA HIS A 373 21.36 -13.29 -26.77
C HIS A 373 19.98 -13.25 -26.13
N GLU A 374 19.90 -13.75 -24.90
CA GLU A 374 18.73 -13.53 -24.09
C GLU A 374 18.81 -12.17 -23.40
N HIS A 375 17.73 -11.42 -23.47
CA HIS A 375 17.56 -10.14 -22.78
C HIS A 375 16.31 -10.16 -21.91
N TRP A 376 16.22 -9.24 -20.96
CA TRP A 376 14.93 -8.96 -20.34
C TRP A 376 14.01 -8.34 -21.37
N VAL A 377 12.78 -8.84 -21.41
CA VAL A 377 11.76 -8.46 -22.38
C VAL A 377 10.43 -8.26 -21.67
N GLN A 378 9.70 -7.23 -22.09
CA GLN A 378 8.32 -7.02 -21.69
C GLN A 378 7.48 -6.62 -22.90
N TRP A 379 6.31 -7.24 -23.01
CA TRP A 379 5.36 -6.99 -24.08
C TRP A 379 4.31 -5.99 -23.65
N PHE A 380 3.86 -5.18 -24.61
CA PHE A 380 2.86 -4.15 -24.45
C PHE A 380 1.85 -4.26 -25.59
N GLU A 381 0.72 -3.59 -25.47
CA GLU A 381 -0.32 -3.56 -26.52
C GLU A 381 0.23 -3.12 -27.89
N ARG A 382 1.25 -2.26 -27.93
CA ARG A 382 1.78 -1.67 -29.17
C ARG A 382 3.30 -1.71 -29.30
N ALA A 383 3.99 -2.41 -28.41
CA ALA A 383 5.44 -2.51 -28.46
C ALA A 383 5.95 -3.75 -27.73
N CYS A 384 7.21 -4.10 -27.99
CA CYS A 384 7.96 -5.05 -27.21
C CYS A 384 9.30 -4.41 -26.86
N PHE A 385 9.59 -4.30 -25.57
CA PHE A 385 10.83 -3.70 -25.08
C PHE A 385 11.85 -4.78 -24.79
N GLU A 386 13.10 -4.51 -25.15
CA GLU A 386 14.26 -5.34 -24.85
C GLU A 386 15.27 -4.52 -24.05
N ARG A 387 15.81 -5.08 -22.96
CA ARG A 387 16.86 -4.44 -22.16
C ARG A 387 18.21 -5.06 -22.46
N HIS A 388 19.04 -4.29 -23.15
CA HIS A 388 20.39 -4.58 -23.59
C HIS A 388 21.41 -4.04 -22.57
N GLU A 389 21.85 -4.89 -21.65
CA GLU A 389 22.67 -4.49 -20.48
C GLU A 389 24.06 -3.97 -20.88
N GLU A 390 24.59 -4.41 -22.01
CA GLU A 390 25.88 -3.99 -22.57
C GLU A 390 25.88 -2.54 -23.06
N ARG A 391 24.70 -1.92 -23.21
CA ARG A 391 24.57 -0.52 -23.59
C ARG A 391 24.79 0.42 -22.42
N PRO A 392 25.24 1.67 -22.69
CA PRO A 392 25.37 2.68 -21.65
C PRO A 392 24.05 2.92 -20.89
N PRO A 393 24.10 3.19 -19.56
CA PRO A 393 22.94 3.55 -18.78
C PRO A 393 22.09 4.64 -19.45
N GLY A 394 20.77 4.49 -19.40
CA GLY A 394 19.83 5.38 -20.10
C GLY A 394 19.65 5.11 -21.60
N ARG A 395 20.39 4.16 -22.18
CA ARG A 395 20.23 3.68 -23.57
C ARG A 395 20.06 2.17 -23.69
N GLN A 396 19.77 1.51 -22.57
CA GLN A 396 19.67 0.06 -22.46
C GLN A 396 18.35 -0.49 -23.03
N VAL A 397 17.29 0.32 -23.12
CA VAL A 397 15.99 -0.14 -23.63
C VAL A 397 15.86 0.14 -25.12
N LEU A 398 15.58 -0.90 -25.89
CA LEU A 398 15.29 -0.85 -27.33
C LEU A 398 13.89 -1.41 -27.62
N LEU A 399 13.34 -1.04 -28.77
CA LEU A 399 12.12 -1.65 -29.31
C LEU A 399 12.49 -2.84 -30.19
N ARG A 400 11.91 -4.00 -29.91
CA ARG A 400 12.01 -5.18 -30.77
C ARG A 400 11.44 -4.88 -32.15
N ARG A 401 12.08 -5.37 -33.20
CA ARG A 401 11.67 -5.18 -34.60
C ARG A 401 10.53 -6.12 -34.99
N LEU A 402 9.36 -5.94 -34.39
CA LEU A 402 8.19 -6.84 -34.57
C LEU A 402 7.80 -7.06 -36.04
N GLY A 403 7.89 -6.03 -36.89
CA GLY A 403 7.62 -6.18 -38.33
C GLY A 403 8.62 -7.09 -39.06
N ALA A 404 9.89 -7.10 -38.65
CA ALA A 404 10.89 -8.00 -39.23
C ALA A 404 10.64 -9.45 -38.81
N LEU A 405 10.25 -9.68 -37.55
CA LEU A 405 9.88 -11.00 -37.04
C LEU A 405 8.67 -11.59 -37.77
N ALA A 406 7.62 -10.78 -37.96
CA ALA A 406 6.42 -11.20 -38.68
C ALA A 406 6.73 -11.60 -40.14
N LEU A 407 7.59 -10.85 -40.83
CA LEU A 407 8.02 -11.17 -42.21
C LEU A 407 8.93 -12.41 -42.29
N ALA A 408 9.66 -12.72 -41.21
CA ALA A 408 10.52 -13.90 -41.13
C ALA A 408 9.77 -15.19 -40.75
N GLY A 409 8.45 -15.16 -40.62
CA GLY A 409 7.63 -16.33 -40.27
C GLY A 409 7.75 -16.78 -38.82
N LYS A 410 8.27 -15.92 -37.92
CA LYS A 410 8.29 -16.17 -36.48
C LYS A 410 7.10 -15.43 -35.86
N GLU A 411 6.07 -16.17 -35.46
CA GLU A 411 4.90 -15.58 -34.79
C GLU A 411 5.30 -15.00 -33.42
N ALA A 412 4.74 -13.83 -33.10
CA ALA A 412 4.75 -13.29 -31.74
C ALA A 412 3.78 -14.13 -30.87
N PRO A 413 4.08 -14.36 -29.58
CA PRO A 413 3.27 -15.20 -28.71
C PRO A 413 1.87 -14.63 -28.42
#